data_AF-A0A3M1HE37-F1
#
_entry.id   AF-A0A3M1HE37-F1
#
_cell.length_a   1.000
_cell.length_b   1.000
_cell.length_c   1.000
_cell.angle_alpha   90.00
_cell.angle_beta   90.00
_cell.angle_gamma   90.00
#
_symmetry.space_group_name_H-M   'P 1'
#
loop_
_entity.id
_entity.type
_entity.pdbx_description
1 polymer ?
#
loop_
_entity_poly.entity_id
_entity_poly.type
_entity_poly.pdbx_seq_one_letter_code
_entity_poly.pdbx_strand_id
1 'polypeptide(L)'
;LRRIFITLVVASAVFLVTNFIGFPLIFSWVFVGYVFFGFLFFLLLDASPMGMPRRPVLSIVLFFLLASSVLFLVGNFVPQYDPREEIAKVKRLQVNFVKKDLLARQEALQTEMEAVGLQVAQAQPAAGGEVAPAAPQPPSEELIAQGKTVYSDFECYNCHKIGGKGGVKRRGPELDNVGNILNAELVKKKILDPTVFVAEGFEREYKKGVMPDTYADQMAPDSVDALVAYLMSLTDSSVNTPKPLDPDTGEPLKVEAVAAAPAPAEGEAAPAAEATPAAPAATPTIGTEHMPPGWWTDPEIIAKGKEIYEGVTNPEVNCSACHGRDGKPILTGAADFRDPALVAKLSDTEWFNKVANGVPQTPMTAWKEKLTTEQIWQVIAYQNTFHTGGKPTEHKNP
;
A
#
# COMPACT_ATOMS: atom_id res chain seq x y z
N LEU A 1 9.61 -21.46 50.46
CA LEU A 1 8.20 -21.76 50.18
C LEU A 1 7.29 -20.52 50.13
N ARG A 2 7.22 -19.70 51.18
CA ARG A 2 6.29 -18.54 51.22
C ARG A 2 6.42 -17.58 50.03
N ARG A 3 7.65 -17.22 49.63
CA ARG A 3 7.89 -16.32 48.48
C ARG A 3 7.46 -16.94 47.14
N ILE A 4 7.76 -18.23 46.93
CA ILE A 4 7.32 -18.98 45.74
C ILE A 4 5.78 -19.02 45.67
N PHE A 5 5.13 -19.29 46.79
CA PHE A 5 3.66 -19.30 46.86
C PHE A 5 3.07 -17.93 46.50
N ILE A 6 3.62 -16.84 47.04
CA ILE A 6 3.19 -15.47 46.69
C ILE A 6 3.38 -15.21 45.20
N THR A 7 4.52 -15.57 44.61
CA THR A 7 4.78 -15.40 43.18
C THR A 7 3.77 -16.17 42.32
N LEU A 8 3.44 -17.41 42.68
CA LEU A 8 2.46 -18.21 41.95
C LEU A 8 1.06 -17.60 42.04
N VAL A 9 0.67 -17.08 43.21
CA VAL A 9 -0.61 -16.39 43.40
C VAL A 9 -0.67 -15.12 42.55
N VAL A 10 0.39 -14.29 42.56
CA VAL A 10 0.47 -13.06 41.77
C VAL A 10 0.48 -13.38 40.26
N ALA A 11 1.26 -14.36 39.81
CA ALA A 11 1.30 -14.78 38.41
C ALA A 11 -0.07 -15.27 37.93
N SER A 12 -0.76 -16.07 38.74
CA SER A 12 -2.11 -16.54 38.44
C SER A 12 -3.11 -15.39 38.38
N ALA A 13 -3.04 -14.43 39.32
CA ALA A 13 -3.89 -13.25 39.31
C ALA A 13 -3.64 -12.36 38.07
N VAL A 14 -2.38 -12.13 37.71
CA VAL A 14 -2.01 -11.36 36.51
C VAL A 14 -2.53 -12.05 35.26
N PHE A 15 -2.38 -13.37 35.14
CA PHE A 15 -2.90 -14.12 34.00
C PHE A 15 -4.43 -14.01 33.90
N LEU A 16 -5.16 -14.21 35.00
CA LEU A 16 -6.62 -14.13 35.00
C LEU A 16 -7.14 -12.73 34.67
N VAL A 17 -6.53 -11.70 35.25
CA VAL A 17 -6.93 -10.29 35.02
C VAL A 17 -6.63 -9.86 33.58
N THR A 18 -5.48 -10.24 33.02
CA THR A 18 -5.10 -9.87 31.64
C THR A 18 -6.01 -10.54 30.61
N ASN A 19 -6.35 -11.81 30.80
CA ASN A 19 -7.35 -12.50 29.99
C ASN A 19 -8.74 -11.87 30.16
N PHE A 20 -9.14 -11.51 31.37
CA PHE A 20 -10.43 -10.87 31.64
C PHE A 20 -10.57 -9.50 30.96
N ILE A 21 -9.50 -8.71 30.92
CA ILE A 21 -9.45 -7.40 30.24
C ILE A 21 -9.41 -7.55 28.71
N GLY A 22 -9.17 -8.76 28.20
CA GLY A 22 -9.17 -9.06 26.76
C GLY A 22 -7.83 -8.82 26.08
N PHE A 23 -6.72 -8.90 26.81
CA PHE A 23 -5.40 -8.93 26.18
C PHE A 23 -5.22 -10.22 25.36
N PRO A 24 -4.49 -10.17 24.23
CA PRO A 24 -4.10 -11.38 23.51
C PRO A 24 -3.32 -12.35 24.42
N LEU A 25 -3.51 -13.66 24.20
CA LEU A 25 -2.93 -14.72 25.04
C LEU A 25 -1.40 -14.61 25.17
N ILE A 26 -0.71 -14.21 24.11
CA ILE A 26 0.74 -14.04 24.11
C ILE A 26 1.18 -13.01 25.16
N PHE A 27 0.46 -11.89 25.29
CA PHE A 27 0.81 -10.84 26.25
C PHE A 27 0.51 -11.26 27.69
N SER A 28 -0.53 -12.07 27.90
CA SER A 28 -0.83 -12.64 29.21
C SER A 28 0.34 -13.50 29.72
N TRP A 29 0.96 -14.30 28.84
CA TRP A 29 2.16 -15.07 29.16
C TRP A 29 3.41 -14.21 29.35
N VAL A 30 3.58 -13.14 28.57
CA VAL A 30 4.68 -12.17 28.76
C VAL A 30 4.60 -11.52 30.13
N PHE A 31 3.42 -11.07 30.57
CA PHE A 31 3.23 -10.45 31.89
C PHE A 31 3.49 -11.43 33.04
N VAL A 32 3.06 -12.68 32.89
CA VAL A 32 3.42 -13.76 33.83
C VAL A 32 4.95 -13.94 33.87
N GLY A 33 5.62 -13.91 32.72
CA GLY A 33 7.08 -13.93 32.62
C GLY A 33 7.75 -12.82 33.44
N TYR A 34 7.23 -11.59 33.39
CA TYR A 34 7.77 -10.49 34.20
C TYR A 34 7.60 -10.69 35.71
N VAL A 35 6.51 -11.32 36.16
CA VAL A 35 6.33 -11.68 37.58
C VAL A 35 7.41 -12.65 38.04
N PHE A 36 7.72 -13.67 37.23
CA PHE A 36 8.80 -14.62 37.54
C PHE A 36 10.18 -13.99 37.44
N PHE A 37 10.41 -13.09 36.48
CA PHE A 37 11.67 -12.35 36.38
C PHE A 37 11.91 -11.45 37.61
N GLY A 38 10.88 -10.72 38.06
CA GLY A 38 10.93 -9.94 39.29
C GLY A 38 11.20 -10.80 40.52
N PHE A 39 10.57 -11.97 40.62
CA PHE A 39 10.87 -12.93 41.70
C PHE A 39 12.33 -13.41 41.68
N LEU A 40 12.86 -13.73 40.50
CA LEU A 40 14.27 -14.11 40.34
C LEU A 40 15.21 -12.96 40.75
N PHE A 41 14.86 -11.72 40.41
CA PHE A 41 15.61 -10.54 40.82
C PHE A 41 15.61 -10.36 42.35
N PHE A 42 14.47 -10.54 43.02
CA PHE A 42 14.43 -10.50 44.50
C PHE A 42 15.23 -11.64 45.13
N LEU A 43 15.20 -12.85 44.57
CA LEU A 43 16.06 -13.94 45.02
C LEU A 43 17.54 -13.60 44.86
N LEU A 44 17.91 -12.90 43.78
CA LEU A 44 19.27 -12.45 43.55
C LEU A 44 19.71 -11.38 44.57
N LEU A 45 18.81 -10.46 44.95
CA LEU A 45 19.08 -9.46 46.00
C LEU A 45 19.17 -10.07 47.41
N ASP A 46 18.38 -11.11 47.68
CA ASP A 46 18.43 -11.86 48.94
C ASP A 46 19.60 -12.87 48.98
N ALA A 47 20.24 -13.16 47.83
CA ALA A 47 21.36 -14.07 47.77
C ALA A 47 22.56 -13.48 48.52
N SER A 48 23.20 -14.31 49.35
CA SER A 48 24.40 -13.86 50.05
C SER A 48 25.49 -13.44 49.05
N PRO A 49 26.19 -12.32 49.28
CA PRO A 49 27.25 -11.89 48.39
C PRO A 49 28.31 -12.99 48.31
N MET A 50 28.55 -13.49 47.11
CA MET A 50 29.60 -14.48 46.88
C MET A 50 30.96 -13.83 47.03
N GLY A 51 31.92 -14.55 47.64
CA GLY A 51 33.31 -14.14 47.66
C GLY A 51 33.89 -14.00 46.25
N MET A 52 34.93 -13.20 46.09
CA MET A 52 35.55 -12.99 44.79
C MET A 52 36.03 -14.34 44.22
N PRO A 53 35.63 -14.68 42.98
CA PRO A 53 36.03 -15.95 42.38
C PRO A 53 37.54 -16.01 42.21
N ARG A 54 38.13 -17.20 42.39
CA ARG A 54 39.57 -17.45 42.26
C ARG A 54 40.15 -17.01 40.89
N ARG A 55 39.31 -16.91 39.86
CA ARG A 55 39.66 -16.48 38.49
C ARG A 55 38.59 -15.51 37.96
N PRO A 56 38.66 -14.21 38.29
CA PRO A 56 37.60 -13.25 37.96
C PRO A 56 37.46 -13.01 36.46
N VAL A 57 38.57 -12.91 35.73
CA VAL A 57 38.57 -12.71 34.27
C VAL A 57 37.88 -13.88 33.56
N LEU A 58 38.21 -15.12 33.93
CA LEU A 58 37.59 -16.32 33.34
C LEU A 58 36.08 -16.36 33.62
N SER A 59 35.66 -15.95 34.82
CA SER A 59 34.24 -15.92 35.21
C SER A 59 33.44 -14.91 34.38
N ILE A 60 34.03 -13.73 34.11
CA ILE A 60 33.43 -12.70 33.25
C ILE A 60 33.31 -13.21 31.81
N VAL A 61 34.37 -13.79 31.25
CA VAL A 61 34.36 -14.33 29.88
C VAL A 61 33.30 -15.42 29.73
N LEU A 62 33.22 -16.36 30.67
CA LEU A 62 32.20 -17.41 30.66
C LEU A 62 30.78 -16.85 30.77
N PHE A 63 30.56 -15.85 31.62
CA PHE A 63 29.26 -15.18 31.73
C PHE A 63 28.84 -14.54 30.40
N PHE A 64 29.74 -13.78 29.76
CA PHE A 64 29.45 -13.14 28.47
C PHE A 64 29.19 -14.16 27.36
N LEU A 65 29.97 -15.24 27.28
CA LEU A 65 29.74 -16.30 26.30
C LEU A 65 28.38 -16.97 26.50
N LEU A 66 27.98 -17.22 27.75
CA LEU A 66 26.70 -17.83 28.08
C LEU A 66 25.53 -16.89 27.79
N ALA A 67 25.62 -15.63 28.20
CA ALA A 67 24.60 -14.62 27.92
C ALA A 67 24.41 -14.38 26.42
N SER A 68 25.51 -14.25 25.66
CA SER A 68 25.47 -14.10 24.21
C SER A 68 24.90 -15.33 23.51
N SER A 69 25.22 -16.54 24.00
CA SER A 69 24.64 -17.78 23.45
C SER A 69 23.14 -17.84 23.67
N VAL A 70 22.64 -17.43 24.84
CA VAL A 70 21.19 -17.36 25.11
C VAL A 70 20.51 -16.36 24.20
N LEU A 71 21.07 -15.15 24.04
CA LEU A 71 20.51 -14.13 23.14
C LEU A 71 20.46 -14.61 21.69
N PHE A 72 21.54 -15.24 21.22
CA PHE A 72 21.61 -15.79 19.88
C PHE A 72 20.58 -16.91 19.65
N LEU A 73 20.47 -17.86 20.57
CA LEU A 73 19.50 -18.96 20.48
C LEU A 73 18.06 -18.45 20.49
N VAL A 74 17.73 -17.52 21.38
CA VAL A 74 16.38 -16.91 21.43
C VAL A 74 16.08 -16.17 20.12
N GLY A 75 17.03 -15.39 19.61
CA GLY A 75 16.90 -14.73 18.31
C GLY A 75 16.64 -15.72 17.16
N ASN A 76 17.20 -16.92 17.21
CA ASN A 76 17.00 -17.94 16.18
C ASN A 76 15.63 -18.63 16.25
N PHE A 77 14.98 -18.70 17.42
CA PHE A 77 13.68 -19.39 17.59
C PHE A 77 12.47 -18.46 17.46
N VAL A 78 12.65 -17.15 17.63
CA VAL A 78 11.56 -16.17 17.44
C VAL A 78 11.42 -15.87 15.94
N PRO A 79 10.20 -15.77 15.39
CA PRO A 79 9.99 -15.37 13.99
C PRO A 79 10.76 -14.08 13.71
N GLN A 80 11.76 -14.17 12.85
CA GLN A 80 12.54 -13.01 12.46
C GLN A 80 12.00 -12.41 11.18
N TYR A 81 12.08 -11.09 11.11
CA TYR A 81 11.82 -10.34 9.90
C TYR A 81 12.73 -10.86 8.78
N ASP A 82 12.15 -11.54 7.79
CA ASP A 82 12.86 -11.96 6.58
C ASP A 82 12.52 -10.97 5.45
N PRO A 83 13.47 -10.11 5.05
CA PRO A 83 13.27 -9.17 3.95
C PRO A 83 12.85 -9.86 2.66
N ARG A 84 13.23 -11.13 2.44
CA ARG A 84 12.88 -11.88 1.23
C ARG A 84 11.41 -12.30 1.24
N GLU A 85 10.85 -12.63 2.40
CA GLU A 85 9.41 -12.91 2.50
C GLU A 85 8.61 -11.64 2.28
N GLU A 86 9.03 -10.51 2.85
CA GLU A 86 8.36 -9.22 2.62
C GLU A 86 8.49 -8.74 1.17
N ILE A 87 9.67 -8.88 0.55
CA ILE A 87 9.85 -8.61 -0.88
C ILE A 87 9.03 -9.58 -1.72
N ALA A 88 8.91 -10.85 -1.34
CA ALA A 88 8.08 -11.81 -2.06
C ALA A 88 6.59 -11.49 -1.92
N LYS A 89 6.13 -10.97 -0.77
CA LYS A 89 4.77 -10.45 -0.60
C LYS A 89 4.55 -9.24 -1.50
N VAL A 90 5.43 -8.25 -1.48
CA VAL A 90 5.35 -7.07 -2.35
C VAL A 90 5.39 -7.46 -3.83
N LYS A 91 6.26 -8.40 -4.22
CA LYS A 91 6.36 -8.88 -5.59
C LYS A 91 5.13 -9.70 -6.00
N ARG A 92 4.56 -10.51 -5.10
CA ARG A 92 3.32 -11.24 -5.34
C ARG A 92 2.15 -10.28 -5.53
N LEU A 93 2.08 -9.23 -4.72
CA LEU A 93 1.13 -8.15 -4.85
C LEU A 93 1.29 -7.47 -6.22
N GLN A 94 2.49 -7.01 -6.56
CA GLN A 94 2.76 -6.41 -7.87
C GLN A 94 2.43 -7.34 -9.04
N VAL A 95 2.80 -8.63 -8.98
CA VAL A 95 2.54 -9.60 -10.04
C VAL A 95 1.05 -9.90 -10.18
N ASN A 96 0.31 -9.99 -9.07
CA ASN A 96 -1.13 -10.20 -9.09
C ASN A 96 -1.88 -8.97 -9.62
N PHE A 97 -1.43 -7.75 -9.26
CA PHE A 97 -1.99 -6.51 -9.80
C PHE A 97 -1.69 -6.35 -11.28
N VAL A 98 -0.44 -6.56 -11.70
CA VAL A 98 -0.04 -6.46 -13.11
C VAL A 98 -0.73 -7.53 -13.95
N LYS A 99 -0.80 -8.78 -13.49
CA LYS A 99 -1.47 -9.87 -14.23
C LYS A 99 -2.97 -9.62 -14.35
N LYS A 100 -3.61 -9.09 -13.31
CA LYS A 100 -5.04 -8.79 -13.34
C LYS A 100 -5.37 -7.56 -14.20
N ASP A 101 -4.56 -6.50 -14.14
CA ASP A 101 -4.69 -5.33 -15.02
C ASP A 101 -4.46 -5.73 -16.49
N LEU A 102 -3.47 -6.59 -16.77
CA LEU A 102 -3.26 -7.16 -18.11
C LEU A 102 -4.42 -8.04 -18.58
N LEU A 103 -4.98 -8.89 -17.73
CA LEU A 103 -6.12 -9.76 -18.08
C LEU A 103 -7.42 -8.97 -18.24
N ALA A 104 -7.69 -8.01 -17.37
CA ALA A 104 -8.87 -7.12 -17.48
C ALA A 104 -8.79 -6.25 -18.74
N ARG A 105 -7.60 -5.76 -19.10
CA ARG A 105 -7.37 -5.08 -20.38
C ARG A 105 -7.56 -6.03 -21.55
N GLN A 106 -7.10 -7.27 -21.45
CA GLN A 106 -7.29 -8.28 -22.49
C GLN A 106 -8.77 -8.60 -22.73
N GLU A 107 -9.56 -8.76 -21.66
CA GLU A 107 -11.01 -9.02 -21.73
C GLU A 107 -11.80 -7.80 -22.23
N ALA A 108 -11.45 -6.59 -21.78
CA ALA A 108 -12.09 -5.35 -22.25
C ALA A 108 -11.85 -5.13 -23.76
N LEU A 109 -10.61 -5.31 -24.22
CA LEU A 109 -10.27 -5.26 -25.64
C LEU A 109 -11.01 -6.32 -26.45
N GLN A 110 -11.18 -7.52 -25.90
CA GLN A 110 -11.88 -8.61 -26.59
C GLN A 110 -13.39 -8.33 -26.74
N THR A 111 -14.01 -7.73 -25.71
CA THR A 111 -15.42 -7.31 -25.72
C THR A 111 -15.67 -6.15 -26.69
N GLU A 112 -14.73 -5.21 -26.77
CA GLU A 112 -14.79 -4.05 -27.67
C GLU A 112 -14.62 -4.48 -29.14
N MET A 113 -13.76 -5.45 -29.40
CA MET A 113 -13.58 -6.04 -30.74
C MET A 113 -14.80 -6.86 -31.20
N GLU A 114 -15.49 -7.54 -30.28
CA GLU A 114 -16.76 -8.23 -30.53
C GLU A 114 -17.90 -7.26 -30.85
N ALA A 115 -17.97 -6.10 -30.18
CA ALA A 115 -18.97 -5.07 -30.44
C ALA A 115 -18.85 -4.42 -31.82
N VAL A 116 -17.66 -4.46 -32.43
CA VAL A 116 -17.38 -3.95 -33.79
C VAL A 116 -17.48 -5.05 -34.85
N GLY A 117 -17.86 -6.27 -34.46
CA GLY A 117 -18.16 -7.38 -35.37
C GLY A 117 -16.93 -8.05 -35.99
N LEU A 118 -15.73 -7.88 -35.40
CA LEU A 118 -14.50 -8.58 -35.80
C LEU A 118 -14.18 -9.70 -34.81
N GLN A 119 -14.01 -10.94 -35.30
CA GLN A 119 -13.44 -12.03 -34.50
C GLN A 119 -11.92 -12.00 -34.56
N VAL A 120 -11.27 -12.09 -33.40
CA VAL A 120 -9.83 -11.91 -33.23
C VAL A 120 -9.15 -13.28 -33.05
N ALA A 121 -8.34 -13.71 -34.02
CA ALA A 121 -7.31 -14.72 -33.76
C ALA A 121 -6.17 -14.06 -32.98
N GLN A 122 -5.66 -14.74 -31.95
CA GLN A 122 -4.67 -14.21 -31.00
C GLN A 122 -3.49 -13.50 -31.69
N ALA A 123 -3.33 -12.19 -31.43
CA ALA A 123 -2.15 -11.42 -31.84
C ALA A 123 -1.74 -10.37 -30.80
N GLN A 124 -0.42 -10.17 -30.73
CA GLN A 124 0.42 -9.41 -29.79
C GLN A 124 0.16 -7.89 -29.72
N PRO A 125 0.65 -7.22 -28.64
CA PRO A 125 0.18 -5.89 -28.25
C PRO A 125 0.80 -4.76 -29.06
N ALA A 126 -0.03 -3.81 -29.51
CA ALA A 126 0.37 -2.43 -29.79
C ALA A 126 -0.81 -1.44 -29.69
N ALA A 127 -0.66 -0.53 -28.71
CA ALA A 127 -1.05 0.88 -28.62
C ALA A 127 -2.40 1.41 -29.16
N GLY A 128 -3.20 1.95 -28.22
CA GLY A 128 -3.53 3.37 -28.21
C GLY A 128 -4.95 3.77 -28.62
N GLY A 129 -5.83 4.03 -27.64
CA GLY A 129 -7.10 4.73 -27.83
C GLY A 129 -7.97 4.75 -26.57
N GLU A 130 -8.32 5.93 -26.08
CA GLU A 130 -9.02 6.21 -24.81
C GLU A 130 -10.56 6.25 -24.99
N VAL A 131 -11.35 5.69 -24.07
CA VAL A 131 -12.83 5.90 -24.00
C VAL A 131 -13.34 6.08 -22.56
N ALA A 132 -14.32 6.99 -22.41
CA ALA A 132 -15.04 7.44 -21.22
C ALA A 132 -15.96 6.37 -20.54
N PRO A 133 -16.49 6.58 -19.32
CA PRO A 133 -16.89 5.51 -18.39
C PRO A 133 -18.34 4.99 -18.56
N ALA A 134 -18.56 3.68 -18.34
CA ALA A 134 -19.88 3.05 -18.23
C ALA A 134 -19.99 2.03 -17.07
N ALA A 135 -21.24 1.83 -16.62
CA ALA A 135 -21.78 1.40 -15.31
C ALA A 135 -21.38 0.00 -14.71
N PRO A 136 -21.65 -0.26 -13.41
CA PRO A 136 -21.06 -1.36 -12.62
C PRO A 136 -21.72 -2.73 -12.86
N GLN A 137 -20.90 -3.76 -13.09
CA GLN A 137 -21.25 -5.19 -13.08
C GLN A 137 -21.02 -5.79 -11.67
N PRO A 138 -21.75 -6.85 -11.26
CA PRO A 138 -21.54 -7.51 -9.98
C PRO A 138 -20.12 -8.11 -9.89
N PRO A 139 -19.50 -8.08 -8.70
CA PRO A 139 -18.11 -8.47 -8.54
C PRO A 139 -17.88 -9.97 -8.80
N SER A 140 -16.90 -10.31 -9.65
CA SER A 140 -16.54 -11.70 -9.94
C SER A 140 -16.02 -12.43 -8.68
N GLU A 141 -16.19 -13.75 -8.61
CA GLU A 141 -15.70 -14.57 -7.49
C GLU A 141 -14.18 -14.41 -7.27
N GLU A 142 -13.45 -14.17 -8.36
CA GLU A 142 -12.03 -13.81 -8.32
C GLU A 142 -11.77 -12.44 -7.67
N LEU A 143 -12.61 -11.44 -7.94
CA LEU A 143 -12.52 -10.12 -7.31
C LEU A 143 -12.76 -10.20 -5.79
N ILE A 144 -13.69 -11.06 -5.36
CA ILE A 144 -13.97 -11.34 -3.95
C ILE A 144 -12.77 -12.05 -3.29
N ALA A 145 -12.17 -13.04 -3.96
CA ALA A 145 -10.98 -13.73 -3.46
C ALA A 145 -9.76 -12.79 -3.31
N GLN A 146 -9.59 -11.86 -4.25
CA GLN A 146 -8.58 -10.83 -4.18
C GLN A 146 -8.86 -9.82 -3.07
N GLY A 147 -10.12 -9.42 -2.89
CA GLY A 147 -10.52 -8.57 -1.77
C GLY A 147 -10.22 -9.18 -0.40
N LYS A 148 -10.42 -10.49 -0.25
CA LYS A 148 -10.02 -11.23 0.95
C LYS A 148 -8.50 -11.23 1.18
N THR A 149 -7.73 -11.23 0.11
CA THR A 149 -6.27 -11.11 0.15
C THR A 149 -5.87 -9.70 0.60
N VAL A 150 -6.45 -8.65 0.00
CA VAL A 150 -6.27 -7.25 0.43
C VAL A 150 -6.63 -7.05 1.90
N TYR A 151 -7.74 -7.62 2.36
CA TYR A 151 -8.16 -7.58 3.77
C TYR A 151 -7.11 -8.19 4.72
N SER A 152 -6.37 -9.19 4.25
CA SER A 152 -5.30 -9.85 5.02
C SER A 152 -3.99 -9.08 4.96
N ASP A 153 -3.62 -8.56 3.78
CA ASP A 153 -2.34 -7.88 3.55
C ASP A 153 -2.28 -6.49 4.20
N PHE A 154 -3.41 -5.77 4.24
CA PHE A 154 -3.54 -4.53 5.01
C PHE A 154 -3.90 -4.76 6.48
N GLU A 155 -3.87 -6.03 6.91
CA GLU A 155 -4.14 -6.48 8.27
C GLU A 155 -5.44 -5.93 8.88
N CYS A 156 -6.48 -5.76 8.06
CA CYS A 156 -7.77 -5.23 8.49
C CYS A 156 -8.38 -6.08 9.63
N TYR A 157 -8.01 -7.36 9.68
CA TYR A 157 -8.38 -8.32 10.73
C TYR A 157 -7.86 -7.97 12.12
N ASN A 158 -6.89 -7.07 12.28
CA ASN A 158 -6.43 -6.64 13.61
C ASN A 158 -7.48 -5.79 14.34
N CYS A 159 -8.40 -5.18 13.59
CA CYS A 159 -9.43 -4.28 14.10
C CYS A 159 -10.85 -4.80 13.81
N HIS A 160 -11.10 -5.30 12.60
CA HIS A 160 -12.40 -5.76 12.14
C HIS A 160 -12.53 -7.28 12.26
N LYS A 161 -13.72 -7.76 12.64
CA LYS A 161 -14.02 -9.20 12.72
C LYS A 161 -14.81 -9.66 11.52
N ILE A 162 -14.45 -10.84 11.03
CA ILE A 162 -15.21 -11.61 10.03
C ILE A 162 -15.13 -13.09 10.44
N GLY A 163 -16.28 -13.78 10.46
CA GLY A 163 -16.43 -15.18 10.83
C GLY A 163 -16.02 -15.48 12.27
N GLY A 164 -16.18 -14.51 13.18
CA GLY A 164 -15.72 -14.60 14.56
C GLY A 164 -14.20 -14.59 14.75
N LYS A 165 -13.43 -14.31 13.69
CA LYS A 165 -11.97 -14.24 13.70
C LYS A 165 -11.48 -12.80 13.53
N GLY A 166 -10.38 -12.44 14.20
CA GLY A 166 -9.81 -11.10 14.20
C GLY A 166 -10.37 -10.19 15.31
N GLY A 167 -9.96 -8.92 15.29
CA GLY A 167 -10.45 -7.80 16.09
C GLY A 167 -10.24 -7.88 17.61
N VAL A 168 -9.55 -6.89 18.19
CA VAL A 168 -9.55 -6.69 19.66
C VAL A 168 -10.93 -6.21 20.11
N LYS A 169 -11.39 -6.63 21.30
CA LYS A 169 -12.71 -6.26 21.87
C LYS A 169 -12.94 -4.74 21.78
N ARG A 170 -13.96 -4.34 20.99
CA ARG A 170 -14.37 -2.95 20.74
C ARG A 170 -13.31 -2.07 20.05
N ARG A 171 -12.46 -2.62 19.18
CA ARG A 171 -11.54 -1.83 18.35
C ARG A 171 -12.14 -1.44 16.99
N GLY A 172 -12.84 -2.37 16.33
CA GLY A 172 -13.61 -2.11 15.11
C GLY A 172 -14.89 -2.94 15.07
N PRO A 173 -15.89 -2.52 14.28
CA PRO A 173 -17.15 -3.25 14.10
C PRO A 173 -16.94 -4.58 13.37
N GLU A 174 -17.86 -5.52 13.62
CA GLU A 174 -17.95 -6.80 12.90
C GLU A 174 -18.54 -6.55 11.52
N LEU A 175 -17.95 -7.11 10.46
CA LEU A 175 -18.28 -6.78 9.07
C LEU A 175 -19.07 -7.89 8.35
N ASP A 176 -19.42 -8.96 9.05
CA ASP A 176 -20.09 -10.15 8.52
C ASP A 176 -21.42 -9.88 7.80
N ASN A 177 -22.11 -8.79 8.14
CA ASN A 177 -23.38 -8.39 7.53
C ASN A 177 -23.30 -7.05 6.78
N VAL A 178 -22.09 -6.56 6.47
CA VAL A 178 -21.91 -5.20 5.92
C VAL A 178 -22.58 -5.03 4.54
N GLY A 179 -22.62 -6.09 3.72
CA GLY A 179 -23.24 -6.08 2.39
C GLY A 179 -24.77 -5.92 2.41
N ASN A 180 -25.43 -6.19 3.54
CA ASN A 180 -26.88 -5.94 3.70
C ASN A 180 -27.20 -4.56 4.29
N ILE A 181 -26.19 -3.85 4.82
CA ILE A 181 -26.37 -2.60 5.59
C ILE A 181 -25.85 -1.40 4.80
N LEU A 182 -24.74 -1.56 4.08
CA LEU A 182 -24.09 -0.52 3.31
C LEU A 182 -24.18 -0.80 1.81
N ASN A 183 -24.03 0.23 0.99
CA ASN A 183 -23.79 0.07 -0.44
C ASN A 183 -22.29 0.18 -0.76
N ALA A 184 -21.89 -0.30 -1.93
CA ALA A 184 -20.49 -0.37 -2.35
C ALA A 184 -19.79 0.99 -2.34
N GLU A 185 -20.48 2.06 -2.75
CA GLU A 185 -19.91 3.41 -2.76
C GLU A 185 -19.63 3.91 -1.34
N LEU A 186 -20.54 3.69 -0.40
CA LEU A 186 -20.36 4.12 0.98
C LEU A 186 -19.23 3.33 1.67
N VAL A 187 -19.10 2.03 1.36
CA VAL A 187 -17.98 1.21 1.83
C VAL A 187 -16.66 1.75 1.27
N LYS A 188 -16.59 2.01 -0.04
CA LYS A 188 -15.41 2.60 -0.70
C LYS A 188 -15.03 3.93 -0.09
N LYS A 189 -16.00 4.82 0.08
CA LYS A 189 -15.79 6.14 0.66
C LYS A 189 -15.28 6.05 2.10
N LYS A 190 -15.80 5.10 2.90
CA LYS A 190 -15.35 4.88 4.28
C LYS A 190 -13.92 4.36 4.39
N ILE A 191 -13.48 3.51 3.47
CA ILE A 191 -12.11 2.99 3.43
C ILE A 191 -11.12 4.12 3.13
N LEU A 192 -11.47 4.99 2.18
CA LEU A 192 -10.60 6.09 1.73
C LEU A 192 -10.66 7.31 2.65
N ASP A 193 -11.81 7.55 3.27
CA ASP A 193 -12.05 8.63 4.21
C ASP A 193 -12.76 8.08 5.46
N PRO A 194 -12.02 7.83 6.55
CA PRO A 194 -12.58 7.32 7.80
C PRO A 194 -13.58 8.29 8.47
N THR A 195 -13.69 9.54 8.04
CA THR A 195 -14.54 10.56 8.69
C THR A 195 -15.97 10.60 8.17
N VAL A 196 -16.28 9.86 7.09
CA VAL A 196 -17.58 10.00 6.41
C VAL A 196 -18.80 9.55 7.19
N PHE A 197 -18.65 8.62 8.14
CA PHE A 197 -19.71 8.19 9.04
C PHE A 197 -19.15 7.47 10.27
N VAL A 198 -19.95 7.36 11.32
CA VAL A 198 -19.62 6.60 12.52
C VAL A 198 -20.45 5.32 12.59
N ALA A 199 -19.86 4.21 13.01
CA ALA A 199 -20.63 2.98 13.28
C ALA A 199 -21.29 3.10 14.66
N GLU A 200 -22.58 2.77 14.74
CA GLU A 200 -23.34 2.80 16.00
C GLU A 200 -22.60 2.05 17.12
N GLY A 201 -22.35 2.73 18.24
CA GLY A 201 -21.63 2.17 19.39
C GLY A 201 -20.09 2.24 19.31
N PHE A 202 -19.52 2.89 18.29
CA PHE A 202 -18.08 3.11 18.09
C PHE A 202 -17.68 4.60 18.07
N GLU A 203 -18.50 5.48 18.64
CA GLU A 203 -18.30 6.94 18.61
C GLU A 203 -17.00 7.37 19.29
N ARG A 204 -16.59 6.63 20.32
CA ARG A 204 -15.35 6.91 21.05
C ARG A 204 -14.11 6.54 20.23
N GLU A 205 -14.14 5.41 19.55
CA GLU A 205 -13.06 4.91 18.69
C GLU A 205 -12.94 5.79 17.44
N TYR A 206 -14.08 6.23 16.89
CA TYR A 206 -14.15 7.21 15.81
C TYR A 206 -13.46 8.53 16.18
N LYS A 207 -13.80 9.13 17.33
CA LYS A 207 -13.17 10.38 17.82
C LYS A 207 -11.66 10.25 18.06
N LYS A 208 -11.16 9.03 18.25
CA LYS A 208 -9.73 8.75 18.45
C LYS A 208 -8.98 8.49 17.14
N GLY A 209 -9.64 8.46 16.00
CA GLY A 209 -9.00 8.12 14.71
C GLY A 209 -8.41 6.72 14.71
N VAL A 210 -9.11 5.73 15.31
CA VAL A 210 -8.60 4.36 15.39
C VAL A 210 -8.47 3.71 14.00
N MET A 211 -9.29 4.14 13.04
CA MET A 211 -9.18 3.76 11.63
C MET A 211 -8.22 4.74 10.92
N PRO A 212 -7.09 4.27 10.36
CA PRO A 212 -6.13 5.12 9.64
C PRO A 212 -6.73 5.82 8.43
N ASP A 213 -6.29 7.05 8.18
CA ASP A 213 -6.64 7.90 7.04
C ASP A 213 -5.67 7.75 5.86
N THR A 214 -4.64 6.92 6.01
CA THR A 214 -3.57 6.73 5.02
C THR A 214 -3.91 5.75 3.90
N TYR A 215 -5.06 5.07 3.96
CA TYR A 215 -5.40 4.03 2.97
C TYR A 215 -5.61 4.59 1.57
N ALA A 216 -6.05 5.84 1.45
CA ALA A 216 -6.14 6.52 0.16
C ALA A 216 -4.76 6.65 -0.54
N ASP A 217 -3.68 6.73 0.24
CA ASP A 217 -2.30 6.84 -0.27
C ASP A 217 -1.61 5.48 -0.40
N GLN A 218 -2.08 4.47 0.35
CA GLN A 218 -1.44 3.15 0.46
C GLN A 218 -2.09 2.07 -0.42
N MET A 219 -3.35 2.25 -0.81
CA MET A 219 -4.10 1.27 -1.59
C MET A 219 -4.22 1.70 -3.04
N ALA A 220 -3.89 0.80 -3.97
CA ALA A 220 -4.23 1.00 -5.38
C ALA A 220 -5.76 0.99 -5.56
N PRO A 221 -6.33 1.77 -6.50
CA PRO A 221 -7.78 1.83 -6.74
C PRO A 221 -8.43 0.43 -6.91
N ASP A 222 -7.79 -0.46 -7.67
CA ASP A 222 -8.29 -1.82 -7.90
C ASP A 222 -8.27 -2.70 -6.63
N SER A 223 -7.36 -2.43 -5.70
CA SER A 223 -7.33 -3.09 -4.39
C SER A 223 -8.49 -2.65 -3.52
N VAL A 224 -8.86 -1.37 -3.62
CA VAL A 224 -10.02 -0.81 -2.93
C VAL A 224 -11.29 -1.44 -3.52
N ASP A 225 -11.39 -1.55 -4.83
CA ASP A 225 -12.56 -2.15 -5.49
C ASP A 225 -12.68 -3.65 -5.21
N ALA A 226 -11.55 -4.39 -5.17
CA ALA A 226 -11.53 -5.78 -4.73
C ALA A 226 -11.96 -5.92 -3.26
N LEU A 227 -11.45 -5.06 -2.37
CA LEU A 227 -11.82 -5.08 -0.95
C LEU A 227 -13.32 -4.77 -0.77
N VAL A 228 -13.85 -3.79 -1.49
CA VAL A 228 -15.27 -3.44 -1.48
C VAL A 228 -16.10 -4.62 -1.96
N ALA A 229 -15.71 -5.28 -3.06
CA ALA A 229 -16.37 -6.49 -3.55
C ALA A 229 -16.42 -7.62 -2.51
N TYR A 230 -15.31 -7.86 -1.81
CA TYR A 230 -15.27 -8.83 -0.72
C TYR A 230 -16.19 -8.44 0.43
N LEU A 231 -16.16 -7.19 0.89
CA LEU A 231 -17.04 -6.73 1.97
C LEU A 231 -18.52 -6.80 1.58
N MET A 232 -18.86 -6.43 0.34
CA MET A 232 -20.23 -6.52 -0.15
C MET A 232 -20.74 -7.96 -0.26
N SER A 233 -19.84 -8.95 -0.36
CA SER A 233 -20.23 -10.38 -0.31
C SER A 233 -20.65 -10.85 1.09
N LEU A 234 -20.31 -10.10 2.15
CA LEU A 234 -20.60 -10.45 3.53
C LEU A 234 -22.04 -10.05 3.90
N THR A 235 -22.92 -11.04 3.93
CA THR A 235 -24.38 -10.86 4.08
C THR A 235 -24.96 -11.71 5.21
N ASP A 236 -24.13 -12.10 6.19
CA ASP A 236 -24.56 -12.91 7.32
C ASP A 236 -25.40 -12.09 8.33
N SER A 237 -26.70 -12.07 8.09
CA SER A 237 -27.70 -11.39 8.94
C SER A 237 -27.75 -11.90 10.40
N SER A 238 -27.08 -13.01 10.74
CA SER A 238 -27.00 -13.48 12.13
C SER A 238 -26.05 -12.64 12.99
N VAL A 239 -25.15 -11.88 12.36
CA VAL A 239 -24.20 -10.99 13.03
C VAL A 239 -24.74 -9.56 13.07
N ASN A 240 -24.72 -8.96 14.26
CA ASN A 240 -25.15 -7.58 14.47
C ASN A 240 -24.06 -6.59 14.06
N THR A 241 -23.85 -6.43 12.75
CA THR A 241 -23.03 -5.35 12.19
C THR A 241 -23.74 -4.00 12.44
N PRO A 242 -23.07 -3.01 13.06
CA PRO A 242 -23.70 -1.73 13.41
C PRO A 242 -24.09 -0.88 12.20
N LYS A 243 -25.11 -0.05 12.36
CA LYS A 243 -25.58 0.89 11.32
C LYS A 243 -24.66 2.11 11.20
N PRO A 244 -24.57 2.72 10.01
CA PRO A 244 -23.88 3.98 9.83
C PRO A 244 -24.71 5.13 10.42
N LEU A 245 -24.09 5.99 11.22
CA LEU A 245 -24.66 7.21 11.77
C LEU A 245 -23.91 8.42 11.20
N ASP A 246 -24.64 9.51 11.02
CA ASP A 246 -24.08 10.81 10.67
C ASP A 246 -23.20 11.33 11.84
N PRO A 247 -21.94 11.73 11.59
CA PRO A 247 -21.04 12.19 12.65
C PRO A 247 -21.50 13.45 13.40
N ASP A 248 -22.29 14.31 12.75
CA ASP A 248 -22.71 15.60 13.27
C ASP A 248 -24.06 15.52 13.97
N THR A 249 -25.01 14.75 13.42
CA THR A 249 -26.37 14.63 13.98
C THR A 249 -26.55 13.40 14.86
N GLY A 250 -25.72 12.36 14.68
CA GLY A 250 -25.88 11.06 15.35
C GLY A 250 -27.07 10.24 14.84
N GLU A 251 -27.74 10.69 13.78
CA GLU A 251 -28.88 9.99 13.19
C GLU A 251 -28.40 8.92 12.19
N PRO A 252 -29.15 7.81 12.00
CA PRO A 252 -28.83 6.81 10.99
C PRO A 252 -28.76 7.40 9.58
N LEU A 253 -27.66 7.14 8.87
CA LEU A 253 -27.52 7.53 7.47
C LEU A 253 -28.56 6.79 6.63
N LYS A 254 -29.23 7.54 5.75
CA LYS A 254 -30.16 6.99 4.76
C LYS A 254 -29.36 6.31 3.66
N VAL A 255 -29.07 5.03 3.83
CA VAL A 255 -28.47 4.20 2.78
C VAL A 255 -29.62 3.68 1.92
N GLU A 256 -29.73 4.15 0.67
CA GLU A 256 -30.68 3.56 -0.28
C GLU A 256 -30.27 2.11 -0.55
N ALA A 257 -31.12 1.15 -0.18
CA ALA A 257 -30.84 -0.27 -0.25
C ALA A 257 -30.88 -0.75 -1.70
N VAL A 258 -29.80 -1.39 -2.17
CA VAL A 258 -29.81 -2.10 -3.45
C VAL A 258 -30.57 -3.42 -3.25
N ALA A 259 -31.72 -3.55 -3.91
CA ALA A 259 -32.47 -4.80 -3.96
C ALA A 259 -31.64 -5.89 -4.65
N ALA A 260 -31.51 -7.05 -4.00
CA ALA A 260 -30.84 -8.22 -4.53
C ALA A 260 -31.48 -8.70 -5.85
N ALA A 261 -30.67 -8.94 -6.88
CA ALA A 261 -31.11 -9.56 -8.14
C ALA A 261 -30.36 -10.89 -8.39
N PRO A 262 -31.00 -11.91 -8.99
CA PRO A 262 -30.56 -13.32 -8.98
C PRO A 262 -29.75 -13.70 -10.24
N ALA A 263 -28.93 -14.77 -10.14
CA ALA A 263 -28.20 -15.43 -11.24
C ALA A 263 -29.01 -16.62 -11.85
N PRO A 264 -28.57 -17.41 -12.87
CA PRO A 264 -27.53 -17.31 -13.93
C PRO A 264 -28.01 -17.82 -15.35
N ALA A 265 -27.11 -18.00 -16.36
CA ALA A 265 -26.99 -19.21 -17.25
C ALA A 265 -25.95 -19.08 -18.43
N GLU A 266 -25.35 -20.21 -18.82
CA GLU A 266 -24.12 -20.43 -19.64
C GLU A 266 -24.34 -20.79 -21.14
N GLY A 267 -23.26 -20.76 -21.96
CA GLY A 267 -23.10 -21.47 -23.26
C GLY A 267 -22.53 -20.59 -24.41
N GLU A 268 -21.73 -21.00 -25.42
CA GLU A 268 -20.91 -22.17 -25.82
C GLU A 268 -20.08 -21.71 -27.07
N ALA A 269 -19.05 -22.46 -27.51
CA ALA A 269 -17.84 -21.98 -28.22
C ALA A 269 -17.72 -22.11 -29.78
N ALA A 270 -16.65 -21.45 -30.33
CA ALA A 270 -15.71 -21.85 -31.44
C ALA A 270 -16.04 -21.61 -32.96
N PRO A 271 -15.08 -21.66 -33.95
CA PRO A 271 -13.61 -21.33 -33.99
C PRO A 271 -12.99 -20.70 -35.31
N ALA A 272 -11.78 -20.12 -35.17
CA ALA A 272 -10.48 -20.13 -35.95
C ALA A 272 -10.31 -19.89 -37.49
N ALA A 273 -9.26 -19.10 -37.87
CA ALA A 273 -8.21 -19.42 -38.88
C ALA A 273 -7.00 -18.43 -38.87
N GLU A 274 -5.77 -18.96 -38.92
CA GLU A 274 -4.43 -18.30 -38.81
C GLU A 274 -3.85 -17.73 -40.14
N ALA A 275 -2.91 -16.76 -40.03
CA ALA A 275 -1.74 -16.63 -40.93
C ALA A 275 -0.58 -15.84 -40.26
N THR A 276 0.68 -16.29 -40.49
CA THR A 276 1.96 -15.98 -39.80
C THR A 276 2.63 -14.63 -40.19
N PRO A 277 3.46 -13.99 -39.31
CA PRO A 277 4.01 -12.63 -39.55
C PRO A 277 5.49 -12.56 -39.99
N ALA A 278 5.89 -11.42 -40.56
CA ALA A 278 7.27 -11.02 -40.86
C ALA A 278 7.77 -9.91 -39.90
N ALA A 279 9.08 -9.91 -39.59
CA ALA A 279 9.76 -9.18 -38.51
C ALA A 279 9.99 -7.66 -38.74
N PRO A 280 10.28 -6.85 -37.68
CA PRO A 280 10.22 -5.38 -37.68
C PRO A 280 11.58 -4.65 -37.89
N ALA A 281 11.51 -3.37 -38.27
CA ALA A 281 12.64 -2.44 -38.44
C ALA A 281 12.80 -1.46 -37.25
N ALA A 282 14.02 -0.94 -37.05
CA ALA A 282 14.54 -0.25 -35.85
C ALA A 282 14.15 1.25 -35.66
N THR A 283 14.12 1.72 -34.40
CA THR A 283 13.81 3.10 -33.92
C THR A 283 15.03 4.05 -33.91
N PRO A 284 14.85 5.39 -34.02
CA PRO A 284 15.94 6.39 -34.07
C PRO A 284 16.52 6.74 -32.68
N THR A 285 17.81 7.09 -32.62
CA THR A 285 18.55 7.48 -31.41
C THR A 285 18.22 8.90 -30.92
N ILE A 286 17.70 9.04 -29.71
CA ILE A 286 17.40 10.32 -29.04
C ILE A 286 18.69 10.96 -28.48
N GLY A 287 18.96 12.23 -28.82
CA GLY A 287 20.13 12.99 -28.39
C GLY A 287 19.99 13.69 -27.02
N THR A 288 21.06 14.31 -26.51
CA THR A 288 21.11 14.97 -25.19
C THR A 288 21.13 16.49 -25.23
N GLU A 289 21.15 17.09 -26.43
CA GLU A 289 21.32 18.53 -26.62
C GLU A 289 19.97 19.26 -26.68
N HIS A 290 18.98 18.66 -27.34
CA HIS A 290 17.67 19.27 -27.54
C HIS A 290 16.55 18.30 -27.24
N MET A 291 15.44 18.82 -26.72
CA MET A 291 14.20 18.06 -26.60
C MET A 291 13.75 17.58 -27.99
N PRO A 292 13.32 16.32 -28.16
CA PRO A 292 12.81 15.87 -29.44
C PRO A 292 11.61 16.72 -29.92
N PRO A 293 11.47 16.95 -31.24
CA PRO A 293 10.39 17.79 -31.76
C PRO A 293 9.01 17.31 -31.32
N GLY A 294 8.19 18.21 -30.77
CA GLY A 294 6.82 17.95 -30.32
C GLY A 294 6.70 17.41 -28.89
N TRP A 295 7.80 17.08 -28.21
CA TRP A 295 7.74 16.43 -26.89
C TRP A 295 7.37 17.39 -25.75
N TRP A 296 7.57 18.70 -25.93
CA TRP A 296 7.17 19.71 -24.95
C TRP A 296 5.68 19.78 -24.69
N THR A 297 4.88 19.40 -25.68
CA THR A 297 3.43 19.51 -25.67
C THR A 297 2.73 18.16 -25.81
N ASP A 298 3.48 17.07 -25.99
CA ASP A 298 2.95 15.72 -26.11
C ASP A 298 2.43 15.22 -24.74
N PRO A 299 1.12 14.95 -24.62
CA PRO A 299 0.52 14.53 -23.36
C PRO A 299 1.04 13.18 -22.86
N GLU A 300 1.42 12.25 -23.75
CA GLU A 300 1.95 10.95 -23.35
C GLU A 300 3.36 11.06 -22.79
N ILE A 301 4.18 11.93 -23.39
CA ILE A 301 5.55 12.20 -22.92
C ILE A 301 5.50 12.88 -21.55
N ILE A 302 4.61 13.85 -21.38
CA ILE A 302 4.39 14.55 -20.11
C ILE A 302 3.86 13.59 -19.04
N ALA A 303 2.93 12.69 -19.39
CA ALA A 303 2.41 11.68 -18.47
C ALA A 303 3.51 10.71 -18.01
N LYS A 304 4.33 10.19 -18.93
CA LYS A 304 5.50 9.35 -18.59
C LYS A 304 6.50 10.12 -17.71
N GLY A 305 6.71 11.39 -18.01
CA GLY A 305 7.54 12.29 -17.21
C GLY A 305 7.04 12.46 -15.78
N LYS A 306 5.71 12.58 -15.61
CA LYS A 306 5.06 12.67 -14.30
C LYS A 306 5.28 11.42 -13.46
N GLU A 307 5.10 10.24 -14.05
CA GLU A 307 5.32 8.97 -13.35
C GLU A 307 6.76 8.85 -12.83
N ILE A 308 7.75 9.25 -13.63
CA ILE A 308 9.15 9.24 -13.21
C ILE A 308 9.41 10.33 -12.15
N TYR A 309 8.87 11.53 -12.34
CA TYR A 309 9.04 12.65 -11.40
C TYR A 309 8.48 12.33 -10.00
N GLU A 310 7.38 11.58 -9.94
CA GLU A 310 6.69 11.18 -8.71
C GLU A 310 7.21 9.84 -8.12
N GLY A 311 8.15 9.17 -8.78
CA GLY A 311 8.73 7.89 -8.36
C GLY A 311 7.83 6.67 -8.58
N VAL A 312 6.83 6.77 -9.46
CA VAL A 312 5.93 5.68 -9.85
C VAL A 312 6.69 4.64 -10.70
N THR A 313 7.48 5.10 -11.67
CA THR A 313 8.23 4.20 -12.58
C THR A 313 9.45 3.56 -11.89
N ASN A 314 10.13 4.31 -11.03
CA ASN A 314 11.27 3.84 -10.25
C ASN A 314 11.26 4.52 -8.86
N PRO A 315 10.96 3.80 -7.76
CA PRO A 315 10.91 4.38 -6.42
C PRO A 315 12.24 4.97 -5.94
N GLU A 316 13.36 4.58 -6.54
CA GLU A 316 14.67 5.16 -6.25
C GLU A 316 14.91 6.51 -6.93
N VAL A 317 14.00 6.94 -7.82
CA VAL A 317 14.02 8.20 -8.57
C VAL A 317 12.74 8.96 -8.25
N ASN A 318 12.80 9.87 -7.28
CA ASN A 318 11.64 10.66 -6.87
C ASN A 318 12.01 12.14 -6.75
N CYS A 319 11.78 12.88 -7.84
CA CYS A 319 12.05 14.32 -7.92
C CYS A 319 11.11 15.13 -7.01
N SER A 320 9.85 14.68 -6.90
CA SER A 320 8.80 15.36 -6.13
C SER A 320 9.08 15.43 -4.63
N ALA A 321 9.90 14.51 -4.09
CA ALA A 321 10.30 14.51 -2.68
C ALA A 321 11.03 15.81 -2.27
N CYS A 322 11.76 16.43 -3.19
CA CYS A 322 12.50 17.68 -2.94
C CYS A 322 11.91 18.88 -3.69
N HIS A 323 11.44 18.67 -4.93
CA HIS A 323 10.92 19.73 -5.80
C HIS A 323 9.40 19.93 -5.70
N GLY A 324 8.69 19.09 -4.94
CA GLY A 324 7.24 19.12 -4.71
C GLY A 324 6.42 18.56 -5.86
N ARG A 325 5.26 17.95 -5.55
CA ARG A 325 4.34 17.41 -6.58
C ARG A 325 3.67 18.49 -7.43
N ASP A 326 3.58 19.70 -6.90
CA ASP A 326 3.06 20.89 -7.58
C ASP A 326 4.17 21.76 -8.21
N GLY A 327 5.43 21.28 -8.19
CA GLY A 327 6.61 22.03 -8.63
C GLY A 327 7.10 23.08 -7.63
N LYS A 328 6.46 23.18 -6.45
CA LYS A 328 6.91 24.01 -5.33
C LYS A 328 7.98 23.27 -4.52
N PRO A 329 9.18 23.81 -4.38
CA PRO A 329 10.26 23.11 -3.69
C PRO A 329 9.92 22.91 -2.21
N ILE A 330 10.04 21.67 -1.75
CA ILE A 330 9.96 21.27 -0.33
C ILE A 330 11.32 21.48 0.33
N LEU A 331 12.40 21.22 -0.40
CA LEU A 331 13.76 21.40 0.07
C LEU A 331 14.26 22.83 -0.18
N THR A 332 14.75 23.50 0.87
CA THR A 332 15.34 24.83 0.77
C THR A 332 16.51 24.85 -0.23
N GLY A 333 16.44 25.73 -1.22
CA GLY A 333 17.46 25.87 -2.26
C GLY A 333 17.24 24.99 -3.51
N ALA A 334 16.22 24.14 -3.52
CA ALA A 334 15.77 23.47 -4.74
C ALA A 334 15.08 24.48 -5.69
N ALA A 335 15.18 24.24 -7.00
CA ALA A 335 14.55 25.09 -8.02
C ALA A 335 13.02 25.04 -7.91
N ASP A 336 12.38 26.22 -8.01
CA ASP A 336 10.93 26.36 -8.14
C ASP A 336 10.56 26.40 -9.61
N PHE A 337 10.07 25.29 -10.15
CA PHE A 337 9.72 25.16 -11.57
C PHE A 337 8.43 25.91 -11.93
N ARG A 338 7.75 26.51 -10.95
CA ARG A 338 6.60 27.38 -11.19
C ARG A 338 7.03 28.81 -11.54
N ASP A 339 8.31 29.16 -11.35
CA ASP A 339 8.85 30.47 -11.74
C ASP A 339 9.14 30.50 -13.26
N PRO A 340 8.33 31.21 -14.07
CA PRO A 340 8.54 31.29 -15.51
C PRO A 340 9.86 31.99 -15.87
N ALA A 341 10.39 32.86 -15.01
CA ALA A 341 11.65 33.54 -15.27
C ALA A 341 12.87 32.63 -15.06
N LEU A 342 12.75 31.64 -14.17
CA LEU A 342 13.74 30.57 -14.03
C LEU A 342 13.69 29.64 -15.24
N VAL A 343 12.50 29.14 -15.57
CA VAL A 343 12.32 28.18 -16.69
C VAL A 343 12.77 28.78 -18.03
N ALA A 344 12.44 30.05 -18.30
CA ALA A 344 12.86 30.72 -19.53
C ALA A 344 14.38 30.92 -19.66
N LYS A 345 15.14 30.88 -18.55
CA LYS A 345 16.60 31.04 -18.55
C LYS A 345 17.36 29.72 -18.72
N LEU A 346 16.74 28.58 -18.40
CA LEU A 346 17.34 27.27 -18.59
C LEU A 346 17.30 26.93 -20.07
N SER A 347 18.43 26.62 -20.70
CA SER A 347 18.40 25.99 -22.03
C SER A 347 18.09 24.50 -21.95
N ASP A 348 17.64 23.87 -23.03
CA ASP A 348 17.36 22.42 -23.06
C ASP A 348 18.58 21.62 -22.61
N THR A 349 19.75 21.92 -23.20
CA THR A 349 21.02 21.27 -22.85
C THR A 349 21.38 21.48 -21.37
N GLU A 350 21.19 22.69 -20.82
CA GLU A 350 21.50 22.97 -19.42
C GLU A 350 20.55 22.24 -18.47
N TRP A 351 19.26 22.19 -18.81
CA TRP A 351 18.25 21.49 -18.04
C TRP A 351 18.53 19.99 -18.04
N PHE A 352 18.79 19.42 -19.21
CA PHE A 352 19.18 18.02 -19.38
C PHE A 352 20.42 17.70 -18.56
N ASN A 353 21.48 18.49 -18.67
CA ASN A 353 22.71 18.23 -17.95
C ASN A 353 22.56 18.30 -16.43
N LYS A 354 21.72 19.21 -15.91
CA LYS A 354 21.42 19.29 -14.48
C LYS A 354 20.67 18.05 -13.98
N VAL A 355 19.72 17.53 -14.76
CA VAL A 355 19.00 16.29 -14.40
C VAL A 355 19.93 15.07 -14.56
N ALA A 356 20.62 14.95 -15.68
CA ALA A 356 21.48 13.81 -15.99
C ALA A 356 22.66 13.69 -15.02
N ASN A 357 23.36 14.79 -14.74
CA ASN A 357 24.60 14.80 -13.96
C ASN A 357 24.43 15.26 -12.51
N GLY A 358 23.24 15.71 -12.12
CA GLY A 358 23.00 16.32 -10.82
C GLY A 358 23.59 17.74 -10.73
N VAL A 359 23.48 18.34 -9.55
CA VAL A 359 24.02 19.69 -9.28
C VAL A 359 25.13 19.59 -8.24
N PRO A 360 26.39 19.93 -8.58
CA PRO A 360 27.52 19.85 -7.66
C PRO A 360 27.28 20.62 -6.37
N GLN A 361 27.75 20.09 -5.24
CA GLN A 361 27.61 20.68 -3.90
C GLN A 361 26.15 20.84 -3.43
N THR A 362 25.24 20.01 -3.95
CA THR A 362 23.84 19.96 -3.51
C THR A 362 23.37 18.51 -3.29
N PRO A 363 22.23 18.29 -2.64
CA PRO A 363 21.60 16.96 -2.56
C PRO A 363 21.10 16.38 -3.88
N MET A 364 21.10 17.15 -4.99
CA MET A 364 20.62 16.69 -6.30
C MET A 364 21.68 15.81 -6.98
N THR A 365 21.53 14.49 -6.86
CA THR A 365 22.42 13.48 -7.46
C THR A 365 22.25 13.34 -8.96
N ALA A 366 23.20 12.66 -9.62
CA ALA A 366 23.11 12.31 -11.03
C ALA A 366 22.05 11.23 -11.29
N TRP A 367 21.18 11.44 -12.28
CA TRP A 367 20.12 10.48 -12.62
C TRP A 367 20.40 9.64 -13.86
N LYS A 368 21.45 9.95 -14.64
CA LYS A 368 21.82 9.22 -15.87
C LYS A 368 22.17 7.73 -15.68
N GLU A 369 22.47 7.30 -14.46
CA GLU A 369 22.71 5.88 -14.14
C GLU A 369 21.40 5.11 -13.91
N LYS A 370 20.31 5.82 -13.62
CA LYS A 370 19.00 5.24 -13.29
C LYS A 370 17.93 5.54 -14.34
N LEU A 371 18.14 6.55 -15.18
CA LEU A 371 17.23 6.99 -16.23
C LEU A 371 17.92 6.97 -17.59
N THR A 372 17.19 6.56 -18.62
CA THR A 372 17.63 6.70 -20.02
C THR A 372 17.55 8.18 -20.46
N THR A 373 18.23 8.52 -21.55
CA THR A 373 18.13 9.86 -22.18
C THR A 373 16.68 10.25 -22.46
N GLU A 374 15.88 9.29 -22.95
CA GLU A 374 14.46 9.47 -23.19
C GLU A 374 13.68 9.84 -21.91
N GLN A 375 13.92 9.08 -20.84
CA GLN A 375 13.25 9.29 -19.55
C GLN A 375 13.60 10.64 -18.93
N ILE A 376 14.85 11.09 -19.09
CA ILE A 376 15.27 12.42 -18.64
C ILE A 376 14.50 13.51 -19.39
N TRP A 377 14.33 13.38 -20.71
CA TRP A 377 13.53 14.32 -21.49
C TRP A 377 12.05 14.30 -21.12
N GLN A 378 11.46 13.13 -20.88
CA GLN A 378 10.09 13.02 -20.39
C GLN A 378 9.89 13.80 -19.08
N VAL A 379 10.81 13.63 -18.12
CA VAL A 379 10.77 14.33 -16.83
C VAL A 379 10.93 15.84 -16.98
N ILE A 380 11.74 16.31 -17.94
CA ILE A 380 11.92 17.73 -18.24
C ILE A 380 10.65 18.32 -18.89
N ALA A 381 10.03 17.58 -19.81
CA ALA A 381 8.76 17.99 -20.42
C ALA A 381 7.66 18.16 -19.34
N TYR A 382 7.58 17.24 -18.38
CA TYR A 382 6.67 17.37 -17.24
C TYR A 382 7.00 18.57 -16.33
N GLN A 383 8.28 18.79 -15.99
CA GLN A 383 8.70 19.95 -15.18
C GLN A 383 8.31 21.28 -15.83
N ASN A 384 8.41 21.37 -17.15
CA ASN A 384 8.04 22.58 -17.90
C ASN A 384 6.55 22.93 -17.79
N THR A 385 5.68 22.00 -17.38
CA THR A 385 4.26 22.31 -17.19
C THR A 385 3.99 23.14 -15.92
N PHE A 386 4.91 23.18 -14.94
CA PHE A 386 4.64 23.82 -13.66
C PHE A 386 4.51 25.36 -13.76
N HIS A 387 5.31 26.02 -14.61
CA HIS A 387 5.30 27.48 -14.75
C HIS A 387 4.05 28.03 -15.44
N THR A 388 3.22 27.16 -16.03
CA THR A 388 1.97 27.50 -16.72
C THR A 388 0.74 26.99 -15.95
N GLY A 389 0.92 26.49 -14.73
CA GLY A 389 -0.16 25.91 -13.93
C GLY A 389 -0.65 24.56 -14.48
N GLY A 390 0.26 23.75 -15.01
CA GLY A 390 0.01 22.40 -15.51
C GLY A 390 -0.37 22.31 -17.00
N LYS A 391 -0.25 23.42 -17.76
CA LYS A 391 -0.59 23.44 -19.18
C LYS A 391 0.65 23.15 -20.04
N PRO A 392 0.62 22.16 -20.93
CA PRO A 392 1.73 21.92 -21.85
C PRO A 392 2.03 23.16 -22.70
N THR A 393 3.29 23.59 -22.76
CA THR A 393 3.73 24.70 -23.61
C THR A 393 5.11 24.44 -24.16
N GLU A 394 5.35 24.90 -25.39
CA GLU A 394 6.68 24.88 -26.00
C GLU A 394 7.68 25.71 -25.17
N HIS A 395 8.82 25.12 -24.86
CA HIS A 395 9.95 25.83 -24.31
C HIS A 395 10.71 26.54 -25.45
N LYS A 396 11.16 27.77 -25.21
CA LYS A 396 11.63 28.68 -26.27
C LYS A 396 13.14 28.96 -26.20
N ASN A 397 13.90 28.14 -25.49
CA ASN A 397 15.34 28.31 -25.30
C ASN A 397 16.07 26.96 -25.51
N PRO A 398 16.19 26.51 -26.77
CA PRO A 398 16.77 25.21 -27.09
C PRO A 398 18.26 25.07 -26.70
#